data_AF-A0A523D3D0-F1
#
_entry.id   AF-A0A523D3D0-F1
#
_cell.length_a   1.000
_cell.length_b   1.000
_cell.length_c   1.000
_cell.angle_alpha   90.00
_cell.angle_beta   90.00
_cell.angle_gamma   90.00
#
_symmetry.space_group_name_H-M   'P 1'
#
loop_
_entity.id
_entity.type
_entity.pdbx_description
1 polymer ?
#
loop_
_entity_poly.entity_id
_entity_poly.type
_entity_poly.pdbx_seq_one_letter_code
_entity_poly.pdbx_strand_id
1 'polypeptide(L)'
;MRGTVSKILVLAVFISFIPGLLGFQDSDTYNEEYDLYEKAEAEKNSSKQKALLLEFVKTYKKSALDPNIAYLYAQFYPGLRQQGQWQQLATTAEDFLRYRPDDTSSIQAATQAYQKLGNPRKLVDFGSKLYADSPNATTAYFVAKAYQALNDQANFRKWGQRAAQYDPNNLPILVDLSSSYWGGNDLTKAVEYAKKALAAADKLQKPEGQTDQQWTAQLNQVRGYCHRALGEQAYVGKNMRTARKEFEAAAQHDPTNDFAHYRLGFIYWTAGRIDQANLSFAKAVVLNGPSSKDARDQLNQLYRSTHGNTSGIPMLIQRARQEVGM
;
A
#
# COMPACT_ATOMS: atom_id res chain seq x y z
N MET A 1 8.93 -55.84 37.26
CA MET A 1 9.76 -54.76 37.87
C MET A 1 9.89 -53.62 36.89
N ARG A 2 9.61 -52.40 37.38
CA ARG A 2 9.95 -51.07 36.83
C ARG A 2 9.26 -50.63 35.54
N GLY A 3 8.20 -49.84 35.74
CA GLY A 3 7.76 -48.83 34.78
C GLY A 3 8.66 -47.60 34.82
N THR A 4 8.76 -46.91 33.68
CA THR A 4 9.52 -45.68 33.52
C THR A 4 8.54 -44.56 33.23
N VAL A 5 8.30 -43.72 34.22
CA VAL A 5 7.52 -42.48 34.10
C VAL A 5 8.43 -41.43 33.49
N SER A 6 8.07 -40.92 32.30
CA SER A 6 8.74 -39.78 31.67
C SER A 6 8.29 -38.50 32.39
N LYS A 7 9.22 -37.86 33.11
CA LYS A 7 8.98 -36.58 33.79
C LYS A 7 9.01 -35.45 32.78
N ILE A 8 7.87 -34.79 32.62
CA ILE A 8 7.72 -33.50 31.94
C ILE A 8 8.44 -32.44 32.78
N LEU A 9 9.36 -31.71 32.16
CA LEU A 9 10.02 -30.54 32.74
C LEU A 9 8.99 -29.41 32.83
N VAL A 10 8.50 -29.12 34.03
CA VAL A 10 7.74 -27.89 34.31
C VAL A 10 8.78 -26.79 34.56
N LEU A 11 8.87 -25.85 33.62
CA LEU A 11 9.68 -24.65 33.79
C LEU A 11 8.94 -23.72 34.75
N ALA A 12 9.20 -23.86 36.04
CA ALA A 12 8.77 -22.88 37.03
C ALA A 12 9.57 -21.59 36.80
N VAL A 13 8.91 -20.57 36.22
CA VAL A 13 9.45 -19.22 36.21
C VAL A 13 9.37 -18.71 37.65
N PHE A 14 10.48 -18.84 38.38
CA PHE A 14 10.67 -18.13 39.63
C PHE A 14 10.65 -16.64 39.32
N ILE A 15 9.60 -15.95 39.77
CA ILE A 15 9.58 -14.48 39.85
C ILE A 15 10.69 -14.12 40.83
N SER A 16 11.85 -13.76 40.28
CA SER A 16 12.91 -13.14 41.06
C SER A 16 12.41 -11.77 41.50
N PHE A 17 12.54 -11.53 42.80
CA PHE A 17 12.07 -10.37 43.52
C PHE A 17 12.67 -9.09 42.92
N ILE A 18 11.92 -8.38 42.08
CA ILE A 18 12.29 -7.05 41.59
C ILE A 18 11.71 -6.03 42.59
N PRO A 19 12.55 -5.27 43.32
CA PRO A 19 12.07 -4.23 44.23
C PRO A 19 11.38 -3.13 43.40
N GLY A 20 10.05 -3.06 43.51
CA GLY A 20 9.18 -2.19 42.72
C GLY A 20 7.77 -2.76 42.53
N LEU A 21 7.58 -4.07 42.72
CA LEU A 21 6.29 -4.76 42.63
C LEU A 21 5.37 -4.61 43.85
N LEU A 22 5.88 -4.11 44.98
CA LEU A 22 5.11 -3.99 46.23
C LEU A 22 3.87 -3.10 46.09
N GLY A 23 3.92 -2.05 45.26
CA GLY A 23 2.77 -1.17 45.05
C GLY A 23 1.64 -1.75 44.18
N PHE A 24 1.82 -2.92 43.56
CA PHE A 24 0.80 -3.60 42.74
C PHE A 24 0.15 -4.80 43.45
N GLN A 25 0.80 -5.37 44.46
CA GLN A 25 0.17 -6.32 45.39
C GLN A 25 -0.80 -5.63 46.37
N ASP A 26 -0.77 -4.29 46.44
CA ASP A 26 -1.66 -3.46 47.25
C ASP A 26 -3.02 -3.14 46.56
N SER A 27 -3.38 -3.87 45.49
CA SER A 27 -4.75 -3.80 44.92
C SER A 27 -5.70 -4.59 45.82
N ASP A 28 -6.80 -3.96 46.26
CA ASP A 28 -7.86 -4.60 47.04
C ASP A 28 -8.41 -5.88 46.37
N THR A 29 -8.26 -5.99 45.05
CA THR A 29 -8.75 -7.12 44.24
C THR A 29 -7.65 -8.09 43.79
N TYR A 30 -6.38 -7.89 44.15
CA TYR A 30 -5.27 -8.70 43.61
C TYR A 30 -5.44 -10.21 43.85
N ASN A 31 -5.93 -10.61 45.02
CA ASN A 31 -6.15 -12.03 45.33
C ASN A 31 -7.25 -12.63 44.44
N GLU A 32 -8.36 -11.91 44.23
CA GLU A 32 -9.46 -12.35 43.36
C GLU A 32 -9.06 -12.37 41.88
N GLU A 33 -8.22 -11.43 41.46
CA GLU A 33 -7.59 -11.42 40.14
C GLU A 33 -6.71 -12.65 39.96
N TYR A 34 -5.81 -12.90 40.92
CA TYR A 34 -4.86 -14.01 40.87
C TYR A 34 -5.56 -15.39 40.86
N ASP A 35 -6.62 -15.57 41.64
CA ASP A 35 -7.44 -16.78 41.64
C ASP A 35 -8.06 -17.06 40.27
N LEU A 36 -8.59 -16.02 39.60
CA LEU A 36 -9.16 -16.16 38.26
C LEU A 36 -8.08 -16.42 37.20
N TYR A 37 -6.92 -15.78 37.35
CA TYR A 37 -5.75 -16.03 36.50
C TYR A 37 -5.27 -17.49 36.61
N GLU A 38 -5.05 -18.01 37.82
CA GLU A 38 -4.60 -19.40 38.02
C GLU A 38 -5.62 -20.41 37.47
N LYS A 39 -6.91 -20.13 37.67
CA LYS A 39 -8.00 -20.94 37.10
C LYS A 39 -7.95 -20.94 35.57
N ALA A 40 -7.70 -19.79 34.94
CA ALA A 40 -7.55 -19.70 33.50
C ALA A 40 -6.29 -20.41 32.99
N GLU A 41 -5.16 -20.27 33.68
CA GLU A 41 -3.89 -20.92 33.32
C GLU A 41 -3.98 -22.45 33.40
N ALA A 42 -4.65 -22.98 34.42
CA ALA A 42 -4.80 -24.42 34.62
C ALA A 42 -5.86 -25.09 33.71
N GLU A 43 -6.75 -24.32 33.07
CA GLU A 43 -7.83 -24.85 32.24
C GLU A 43 -7.32 -25.42 30.91
N LYS A 44 -7.55 -26.72 30.70
CA LYS A 44 -7.07 -27.46 29.52
C LYS A 44 -8.01 -27.35 28.33
N ASN A 45 -9.28 -27.07 28.56
CA ASN A 45 -10.24 -26.87 27.48
C ASN A 45 -10.08 -25.46 26.90
N SER A 46 -9.57 -25.37 25.68
CA SER A 46 -9.29 -24.12 24.96
C SER A 46 -10.46 -23.12 24.97
N SER A 47 -11.69 -23.58 24.76
CA SER A 47 -12.88 -22.70 24.76
C SER A 47 -13.21 -22.16 26.14
N LYS A 48 -13.07 -22.98 27.19
CA LYS A 48 -13.29 -22.54 28.59
C LYS A 48 -12.18 -21.61 29.05
N GLN A 49 -10.92 -21.91 28.71
CA GLN A 49 -9.79 -21.03 29.02
C GLN A 49 -9.98 -19.66 28.39
N LYS A 50 -10.36 -19.59 27.11
CA LYS A 50 -10.66 -18.31 26.45
C LYS A 50 -11.76 -17.53 27.16
N ALA A 51 -12.83 -18.21 27.60
CA ALA A 51 -13.94 -17.58 28.32
C ALA A 51 -13.49 -17.00 29.67
N LEU A 52 -12.68 -17.72 30.44
CA LEU A 52 -12.11 -17.26 31.71
C LEU A 52 -11.21 -16.03 31.52
N LEU A 53 -10.37 -16.03 30.48
CA LEU A 53 -9.51 -14.88 30.16
C LEU A 53 -10.33 -13.64 29.76
N LEU A 54 -11.43 -13.82 29.02
CA LEU A 54 -12.35 -12.72 28.69
C LEU A 54 -13.14 -12.24 29.90
N GLU A 55 -13.55 -13.14 30.79
CA GLU A 55 -14.17 -12.81 32.07
C GLU A 55 -13.22 -11.96 32.93
N PHE A 56 -11.94 -12.33 32.97
CA PHE A 56 -10.91 -11.55 33.67
C PHE A 56 -10.86 -10.11 33.17
N VAL A 57 -10.61 -9.90 31.87
CA VAL A 57 -10.44 -8.52 31.34
C VAL A 57 -11.73 -7.71 31.35
N LYS A 58 -12.89 -8.37 31.37
CA LYS A 58 -14.20 -7.74 31.52
C LYS A 58 -14.46 -7.28 32.95
N THR A 59 -14.06 -8.08 33.93
CA THR A 59 -14.30 -7.82 35.35
C THR A 59 -13.31 -6.78 35.88
N TYR A 60 -12.03 -7.00 35.61
CA TYR A 60 -10.95 -6.13 36.04
C TYR A 60 -10.55 -5.23 34.88
N LYS A 61 -10.87 -3.93 34.95
CA LYS A 61 -10.59 -3.00 33.84
C LYS A 61 -9.09 -2.73 33.63
N LYS A 62 -8.29 -2.92 34.67
CA LYS A 62 -6.83 -2.80 34.68
C LYS A 62 -6.29 -3.74 35.75
N SER A 63 -5.20 -4.44 35.45
CA SER A 63 -4.58 -5.38 36.39
C SER A 63 -3.06 -5.40 36.23
N ALA A 64 -2.34 -5.71 37.31
CA ALA A 64 -0.92 -6.03 37.24
C ALA A 64 -0.65 -7.32 36.44
N LEU A 65 -1.65 -8.21 36.33
CA LEU A 65 -1.59 -9.47 35.60
C LEU A 65 -1.98 -9.33 34.13
N ASP A 66 -2.31 -8.12 33.65
CA ASP A 66 -2.65 -7.88 32.24
C ASP A 66 -1.61 -8.43 31.25
N PRO A 67 -0.28 -8.31 31.48
CA PRO A 67 0.72 -8.94 30.61
C PRO A 67 0.60 -10.47 30.55
N ASN A 68 0.31 -11.13 31.68
CA ASN A 68 0.14 -12.59 31.75
C ASN A 68 -1.14 -13.02 31.04
N ILE A 69 -2.24 -12.29 31.26
CA ILE A 69 -3.53 -12.55 30.62
C ILE A 69 -3.43 -12.35 29.11
N ALA A 70 -2.79 -11.26 28.66
CA ALA A 70 -2.51 -11.00 27.25
C ALA A 70 -1.65 -12.12 26.63
N TYR A 71 -0.62 -12.58 27.34
CA TYR A 71 0.23 -13.68 26.87
C TYR A 71 -0.55 -14.99 26.67
N LEU A 72 -1.41 -15.36 27.63
CA LEU A 72 -2.26 -16.55 27.53
C LEU A 72 -3.29 -16.39 26.40
N TYR A 73 -3.89 -15.21 26.27
CA TYR A 73 -4.87 -14.94 25.21
C TYR A 73 -4.24 -14.94 23.81
N ALA A 74 -3.00 -14.46 23.68
CA ALA A 74 -2.30 -14.46 22.40
C ALA A 74 -2.06 -15.86 21.81
N GLN A 75 -2.12 -16.91 22.63
CA GLN A 75 -1.97 -18.30 22.19
C GLN A 75 -3.08 -18.77 21.24
N PHE A 76 -4.23 -18.08 21.20
CA PHE A 76 -5.32 -18.43 20.27
C PHE A 76 -5.07 -17.96 18.82
N TYR A 77 -4.10 -17.08 18.58
CA TYR A 77 -3.89 -16.50 17.25
C TYR A 77 -3.12 -17.38 16.25
N PRO A 78 -2.00 -18.04 16.60
CA PRO A 78 -1.17 -18.74 15.62
C PRO A 78 -1.92 -19.83 14.84
N GLY A 79 -2.77 -20.61 15.51
CA GLY A 79 -3.57 -21.66 14.86
C GLY A 79 -4.54 -21.09 13.82
N LEU A 80 -5.24 -20.00 14.15
CA LEU A 80 -6.15 -19.32 13.23
C LEU A 80 -5.42 -18.75 12.01
N ARG A 81 -4.22 -18.18 12.21
CA ARG A 81 -3.37 -17.69 11.12
C ARG A 81 -2.95 -18.81 10.18
N GLN A 82 -2.45 -19.92 10.74
CA GLN A 82 -1.97 -21.06 9.95
C GLN A 82 -3.10 -21.69 9.13
N GLN A 83 -4.31 -21.75 9.69
CA GLN A 83 -5.48 -22.29 9.02
C GLN A 83 -6.17 -21.28 8.08
N GLY A 84 -5.66 -20.04 7.99
CA GLY A 84 -6.25 -18.99 7.17
C GLY A 84 -7.65 -18.55 7.63
N GLN A 85 -8.00 -18.77 8.89
CA GLN A 85 -9.30 -18.42 9.47
C GLN A 85 -9.34 -16.93 9.84
N TRP A 86 -9.17 -16.07 8.84
CA TRP A 86 -8.98 -14.63 9.03
C TRP A 86 -10.16 -13.96 9.72
N GLN A 87 -11.39 -14.37 9.43
CA GLN A 87 -12.58 -13.83 10.10
C GLN A 87 -12.60 -14.17 11.59
N GLN A 88 -12.25 -15.41 11.95
CA GLN A 88 -12.20 -15.82 13.36
C GLN A 88 -11.03 -15.17 14.09
N LEU A 89 -9.89 -14.98 13.41
CA LEU A 89 -8.75 -14.23 13.94
C LEU A 89 -9.14 -12.78 14.26
N ALA A 90 -9.83 -12.11 13.34
CA ALA A 90 -10.33 -10.75 13.54
C ALA A 90 -11.27 -10.67 14.74
N THR A 91 -12.31 -11.51 14.80
CA THR A 91 -13.28 -11.50 15.90
C THR A 91 -12.61 -11.82 17.24
N THR A 92 -11.73 -12.82 17.29
CA THR A 92 -11.03 -13.21 18.53
C THR A 92 -10.12 -12.09 19.03
N ALA A 93 -9.41 -11.39 18.13
CA ALA A 93 -8.62 -10.22 18.52
C ALA A 93 -9.53 -9.08 19.02
N GLU A 94 -10.62 -8.76 18.33
CA GLU A 94 -11.53 -7.69 18.73
C GLU A 94 -12.25 -7.94 20.06
N ASP A 95 -12.57 -9.20 20.38
CA ASP A 95 -13.18 -9.56 21.66
C ASP A 95 -12.29 -9.15 22.84
N PHE A 96 -10.97 -9.32 22.71
CA PHE A 96 -10.01 -8.90 23.72
C PHE A 96 -9.77 -7.38 23.70
N LEU A 97 -9.61 -6.81 22.50
CA LEU A 97 -9.40 -5.37 22.31
C LEU A 97 -10.56 -4.50 22.81
N ARG A 98 -11.77 -5.07 22.92
CA ARG A 98 -12.90 -4.40 23.57
C ARG A 98 -12.61 -4.00 25.01
N TYR A 99 -11.77 -4.77 25.72
CA TYR A 99 -11.42 -4.55 27.11
C TYR A 99 -9.97 -4.08 27.31
N ARG A 100 -9.08 -4.40 26.37
CA ARG A 100 -7.67 -3.98 26.35
C ARG A 100 -7.34 -3.36 24.99
N PRO A 101 -7.79 -2.12 24.72
CA PRO A 101 -7.69 -1.50 23.39
C PRO A 101 -6.26 -1.27 22.90
N ASP A 102 -5.29 -1.27 23.83
CA ASP A 102 -3.87 -1.04 23.57
C ASP A 102 -3.04 -2.35 23.58
N ASP A 103 -3.67 -3.52 23.62
CA ASP A 103 -2.95 -4.80 23.59
C ASP A 103 -2.27 -5.04 22.23
N THR A 104 -0.93 -4.96 22.20
CA THR A 104 -0.13 -5.04 20.98
C THR A 104 -0.34 -6.36 20.23
N SER A 105 -0.41 -7.51 20.92
CA SER A 105 -0.56 -8.82 20.29
C SER A 105 -1.89 -8.94 19.55
N SER A 106 -2.97 -8.45 20.17
CA SER A 106 -4.30 -8.43 19.59
C SER A 106 -4.41 -7.41 18.45
N ILE A 107 -3.81 -6.21 18.59
CA ILE A 107 -3.74 -5.22 17.49
C ILE A 107 -3.02 -5.82 16.28
N GLN A 108 -1.90 -6.51 16.49
CA GLN A 108 -1.17 -7.21 15.42
C GLN A 108 -2.04 -8.27 14.73
N ALA A 109 -2.71 -9.11 15.52
CA ALA A 109 -3.61 -10.14 15.01
C ALA A 109 -4.77 -9.55 14.19
N ALA A 110 -5.44 -8.51 14.70
CA ALA A 110 -6.51 -7.81 14.00
C ALA A 110 -6.01 -7.14 12.71
N THR A 111 -4.86 -6.46 12.75
CA THR A 111 -4.25 -5.81 11.58
C THR A 111 -3.98 -6.83 10.48
N GLN A 112 -3.36 -7.96 10.82
CA GLN A 112 -3.09 -9.04 9.87
C GLN A 112 -4.38 -9.64 9.29
N ALA A 113 -5.38 -9.87 10.15
CA ALA A 113 -6.67 -10.40 9.72
C ALA A 113 -7.35 -9.48 8.70
N TYR A 114 -7.43 -8.17 8.99
CA TYR A 114 -8.10 -7.21 8.10
C TYR A 114 -7.32 -6.89 6.84
N GLN A 115 -5.99 -7.02 6.87
CA GLN A 115 -5.18 -7.04 5.66
C GLN A 115 -5.58 -8.21 4.75
N LYS A 116 -5.74 -9.43 5.30
CA LYS A 116 -6.12 -10.62 4.51
C LYS A 116 -7.58 -10.63 4.07
N LEU A 117 -8.47 -10.05 4.87
CA LEU A 117 -9.89 -9.89 4.54
C LEU A 117 -10.16 -8.76 3.55
N GLY A 118 -9.18 -7.90 3.27
CA GLY A 118 -9.36 -6.74 2.39
C GLY A 118 -10.36 -5.72 2.95
N ASN A 119 -10.39 -5.52 4.27
CA ASN A 119 -11.26 -4.52 4.91
C ASN A 119 -10.47 -3.24 5.19
N PRO A 120 -10.53 -2.22 4.31
CA PRO A 120 -9.65 -1.05 4.43
C PRO A 120 -9.98 -0.19 5.66
N ARG A 121 -11.24 -0.09 6.09
CA ARG A 121 -11.61 0.73 7.27
C ARG A 121 -11.00 0.19 8.54
N LYS A 122 -11.14 -1.13 8.78
CA LYS A 122 -10.59 -1.79 9.94
C LYS A 122 -9.05 -1.89 9.88
N LEU A 123 -8.49 -2.07 8.68
CA LEU A 123 -7.04 -2.03 8.48
C LEU A 123 -6.45 -0.65 8.82
N VAL A 124 -7.14 0.45 8.49
CA VAL A 124 -6.72 1.79 8.93
C VAL A 124 -6.75 1.91 10.45
N ASP A 125 -7.82 1.49 11.11
CA ASP A 125 -7.98 1.58 12.56
C ASP A 125 -6.85 0.85 13.31
N PHE A 126 -6.72 -0.46 13.09
CA PHE A 126 -5.73 -1.27 13.80
C PHE A 126 -4.31 -1.07 13.27
N GLY A 127 -4.12 -0.91 11.96
CA GLY A 127 -2.80 -0.68 11.38
C GLY A 127 -2.19 0.65 11.80
N SER A 128 -2.99 1.70 12.00
CA SER A 128 -2.48 2.99 12.50
C SER A 128 -2.04 2.90 13.95
N LYS A 129 -2.77 2.15 14.80
CA LYS A 129 -2.39 1.88 16.19
C LYS A 129 -1.10 1.07 16.25
N LEU A 130 -1.01 0.01 15.45
CA LEU A 130 0.19 -0.82 15.35
C LEU A 130 1.42 0.01 14.95
N TYR A 131 1.25 0.90 13.97
CA TYR A 131 2.32 1.79 13.54
C TYR A 131 2.74 2.80 14.61
N ALA A 132 1.81 3.29 15.42
CA ALA A 132 2.12 4.23 16.50
C ALA A 132 3.00 3.59 17.58
N ASP A 133 2.75 2.31 17.89
CA ASP A 133 3.55 1.51 18.83
C ASP A 133 4.90 1.10 18.23
N SER A 134 4.91 0.61 16.99
CA SER A 134 6.12 0.14 16.29
C SER A 134 6.18 0.64 14.83
N PRO A 135 6.73 1.85 14.59
CA PRO A 135 6.81 2.42 13.25
C PRO A 135 7.67 1.57 12.31
N ASN A 136 7.11 1.18 11.16
CA ASN A 136 7.83 0.45 10.12
C ASN A 136 7.24 0.69 8.72
N ALA A 137 8.04 0.42 7.68
CA ALA A 137 7.65 0.63 6.28
C ALA A 137 6.40 -0.17 5.87
N THR A 138 6.36 -1.45 6.26
CA THR A 138 5.34 -2.41 5.85
C THR A 138 3.96 -2.01 6.34
N THR A 139 3.81 -1.69 7.62
CA THR A 139 2.54 -1.23 8.19
C THR A 139 2.12 0.09 7.56
N ALA A 140 3.04 1.05 7.41
CA ALA A 140 2.72 2.33 6.76
C ALA A 140 2.24 2.13 5.31
N TYR A 141 2.86 1.22 4.57
CA TYR A 141 2.46 0.87 3.21
C TYR A 141 1.03 0.31 3.18
N PHE A 142 0.72 -0.69 4.02
CA PHE A 142 -0.62 -1.29 4.03
C PHE A 142 -1.71 -0.28 4.46
N VAL A 143 -1.41 0.58 5.43
CA VAL A 143 -2.34 1.65 5.81
C VAL A 143 -2.52 2.65 4.67
N ALA A 144 -1.46 3.02 3.94
CA ALA A 144 -1.57 3.85 2.74
C ALA A 144 -2.50 3.21 1.70
N LYS A 145 -2.27 1.94 1.35
CA LYS A 145 -3.13 1.21 0.39
C LYS A 145 -4.59 1.10 0.87
N ALA A 146 -4.81 0.99 2.18
CA ALA A 146 -6.15 1.03 2.76
C ALA A 146 -6.84 2.39 2.54
N TYR A 147 -6.15 3.51 2.78
CA TYR A 147 -6.68 4.83 2.46
C TYR A 147 -6.91 5.04 0.96
N GLN A 148 -6.04 4.50 0.10
CA GLN A 148 -6.25 4.53 -1.34
C GLN A 148 -7.55 3.82 -1.74
N ALA A 149 -7.83 2.63 -1.17
CA ALA A 149 -9.06 1.90 -1.41
C ALA A 149 -10.32 2.63 -0.88
N LEU A 150 -10.15 3.51 0.11
CA LEU A 150 -11.21 4.39 0.63
C LEU A 150 -11.36 5.68 -0.18
N ASN A 151 -10.58 5.86 -1.25
CA ASN A 151 -10.48 7.10 -2.04
C ASN A 151 -10.05 8.33 -1.20
N ASP A 152 -9.42 8.13 -0.04
CA ASP A 152 -8.89 9.21 0.79
C ASP A 152 -7.46 9.53 0.36
N GLN A 153 -7.34 10.39 -0.64
CA GLN A 153 -6.06 10.77 -1.24
C GLN A 153 -5.14 11.52 -0.26
N ALA A 154 -5.72 12.31 0.67
CA ALA A 154 -4.94 13.09 1.63
C ALA A 154 -4.21 12.17 2.60
N ASN A 155 -4.92 11.21 3.20
CA ASN A 155 -4.31 10.23 4.09
C ASN A 155 -3.47 9.20 3.33
N PHE A 156 -3.85 8.81 2.11
CA PHE A 156 -2.99 7.98 1.25
C PHE A 156 -1.61 8.61 1.09
N ARG A 157 -1.53 9.90 0.71
CA ARG A 157 -0.25 10.60 0.55
C ARG A 157 0.53 10.62 1.86
N LYS A 158 -0.10 11.03 2.97
CA LYS A 158 0.54 11.07 4.29
C LYS A 158 1.17 9.73 4.69
N TRP A 159 0.44 8.63 4.51
CA TRP A 159 0.92 7.29 4.86
C TRP A 159 1.91 6.71 3.85
N GLY A 160 1.71 6.97 2.55
CA GLY A 160 2.66 6.58 1.51
C GLY A 160 4.01 7.25 1.71
N GLN A 161 4.02 8.53 2.12
CA GLN A 161 5.25 9.25 2.46
C GLN A 161 6.00 8.59 3.64
N ARG A 162 5.27 8.15 4.67
CA ARG A 162 5.86 7.38 5.77
C ARG A 162 6.44 6.07 5.27
N ALA A 163 5.72 5.32 4.43
CA ALA A 163 6.25 4.08 3.86
C ALA A 163 7.55 4.33 3.10
N ALA A 164 7.58 5.34 2.22
CA ALA A 164 8.76 5.73 1.44
C ALA A 164 9.91 6.29 2.31
N GLN A 165 9.64 6.79 3.52
CA GLN A 165 10.67 7.24 4.44
C GLN A 165 11.45 6.06 5.03
N TYR A 166 10.77 4.97 5.39
CA TYR A 166 11.39 3.77 5.97
C TYR A 166 11.91 2.79 4.91
N ASP A 167 11.27 2.74 3.73
CA ASP A 167 11.71 1.98 2.57
C ASP A 167 11.78 2.88 1.33
N PRO A 168 12.91 3.58 1.12
CA PRO A 168 13.07 4.55 0.04
C PRO A 168 13.16 3.91 -1.36
N ASN A 169 13.24 2.58 -1.47
CA ASN A 169 13.29 1.87 -2.75
C ASN A 169 11.98 1.10 -3.04
N ASN A 170 10.93 1.28 -2.24
CA ASN A 170 9.62 0.69 -2.47
C ASN A 170 8.98 1.25 -3.75
N LEU A 171 9.28 0.64 -4.90
CA LEU A 171 8.85 1.15 -6.19
C LEU A 171 7.32 1.35 -6.31
N PRO A 172 6.46 0.42 -5.86
CA PRO A 172 5.03 0.60 -5.92
C PRO A 172 4.54 1.88 -5.24
N ILE A 173 4.96 2.16 -3.99
CA ILE A 173 4.47 3.36 -3.30
C ILE A 173 5.02 4.65 -3.90
N LEU A 174 6.25 4.63 -4.43
CA LEU A 174 6.84 5.80 -5.09
C LEU A 174 6.06 6.17 -6.37
N VAL A 175 5.67 5.17 -7.17
CA VAL A 175 4.84 5.37 -8.36
C VAL A 175 3.45 5.86 -7.97
N ASP A 176 2.82 5.23 -6.96
CA ASP A 176 1.48 5.62 -6.51
C ASP A 176 1.46 7.05 -5.92
N LEU A 177 2.51 7.46 -5.19
CA LEU A 177 2.66 8.83 -4.70
C LEU A 177 2.82 9.83 -5.85
N SER A 178 3.71 9.53 -6.80
CA SER A 178 3.87 10.35 -8.02
C SER A 178 2.52 10.56 -8.71
N SER A 179 1.74 9.49 -8.85
CA SER A 179 0.41 9.51 -9.43
C SER A 179 -0.60 10.33 -8.67
N SER A 180 -0.68 10.12 -7.36
CA SER A 180 -1.61 10.86 -6.53
C SER A 180 -1.30 12.36 -6.56
N TYR A 181 -0.03 12.76 -6.48
CA TYR A 181 0.36 14.17 -6.55
C TYR A 181 0.12 14.77 -7.94
N TRP A 182 0.40 14.02 -9.01
CA TRP A 182 0.11 14.46 -10.37
C TRP A 182 -1.39 14.74 -10.58
N GLY A 183 -2.26 13.81 -10.16
CA GLY A 183 -3.71 14.01 -10.20
C GLY A 183 -4.22 15.12 -9.26
N GLY A 184 -3.45 15.45 -8.23
CA GLY A 184 -3.68 16.62 -7.36
C GLY A 184 -3.08 17.93 -7.88
N ASN A 185 -2.53 17.95 -9.09
CA ASN A 185 -1.84 19.08 -9.71
C ASN A 185 -0.62 19.61 -8.93
N ASP A 186 -0.07 18.84 -8.01
CA ASP A 186 1.19 19.14 -7.32
C ASP A 186 2.35 18.50 -8.11
N LEU A 187 2.71 19.15 -9.21
CA LEU A 187 3.73 18.65 -10.13
C LEU A 187 5.13 18.60 -9.50
N THR A 188 5.39 19.44 -8.50
CA THR A 188 6.67 19.43 -7.76
C THR A 188 6.84 18.12 -7.00
N LYS A 189 5.83 17.72 -6.22
CA LYS A 189 5.85 16.44 -5.52
C LYS A 189 5.74 15.25 -6.47
N ALA A 190 4.94 15.36 -7.53
CA ALA A 190 4.86 14.31 -8.55
C ALA A 190 6.24 13.99 -9.12
N VAL A 191 7.00 15.01 -9.51
CA VAL A 191 8.35 14.85 -10.04
C VAL A 191 9.35 14.36 -8.99
N GLU A 192 9.23 14.81 -7.73
CA GLU A 192 10.06 14.31 -6.63
C GLU A 192 9.95 12.78 -6.53
N TYR A 193 8.73 12.24 -6.49
CA TYR A 193 8.50 10.79 -6.39
C TYR A 193 8.77 10.04 -7.69
N ALA A 194 8.51 10.64 -8.86
CA ALA A 194 8.89 10.06 -10.15
C ALA A 194 10.41 9.83 -10.25
N LYS A 195 11.23 10.80 -9.81
CA LYS A 195 12.69 10.65 -9.79
C LYS A 195 13.15 9.56 -8.82
N LYS A 196 12.52 9.48 -7.64
CA LYS A 196 12.80 8.40 -6.68
C LYS A 196 12.42 7.03 -7.26
N ALA A 197 11.27 6.93 -7.93
CA ALA A 197 10.83 5.71 -8.59
C ALA A 197 11.79 5.26 -9.70
N LEU A 198 12.28 6.18 -10.54
CA LEU A 198 13.30 5.88 -11.55
C LEU A 198 14.60 5.35 -10.90
N ALA A 199 15.09 6.02 -9.87
CA ALA A 199 16.29 5.59 -9.15
C ALA A 199 16.11 4.24 -8.44
N ALA A 200 14.91 3.93 -7.94
CA ALA A 200 14.58 2.64 -7.36
C ALA A 200 14.51 1.55 -8.44
N ALA A 201 13.87 1.82 -9.57
CA ALA A 201 13.75 0.89 -10.70
C ALA A 201 15.09 0.39 -11.23
N ASP A 202 16.12 1.24 -11.24
CA ASP A 202 17.48 0.88 -11.70
C ASP A 202 18.24 -0.02 -10.71
N LYS A 203 17.79 -0.09 -9.45
CA LYS A 203 18.39 -0.93 -8.40
C LYS A 203 17.66 -2.25 -8.19
N LEU A 204 16.45 -2.39 -8.73
CA LEU A 204 15.64 -3.58 -8.50
C LEU A 204 16.21 -4.77 -9.27
N GLN A 205 16.31 -5.88 -8.55
CA GLN A 205 16.59 -7.18 -9.15
C GLN A 205 15.31 -7.77 -9.70
N LYS A 206 15.42 -8.45 -10.85
CA LYS A 206 14.32 -9.20 -11.42
C LYS A 206 13.83 -10.26 -10.41
N PRO A 207 12.52 -10.33 -10.10
CA PRO A 207 11.99 -11.39 -9.25
C PRO A 207 12.18 -12.79 -9.85
N GLU A 208 12.38 -13.80 -9.00
CA GLU A 208 12.37 -15.20 -9.43
C GLU A 208 11.02 -15.55 -10.10
N GLY A 209 11.09 -16.31 -11.19
CA GLY A 209 9.90 -16.72 -11.96
C GLY A 209 9.41 -15.72 -13.00
N GLN A 210 9.96 -14.50 -13.09
CA GLN A 210 9.69 -13.57 -14.20
C GLN A 210 10.68 -13.74 -15.36
N THR A 211 10.18 -13.62 -16.59
CA THR A 211 11.05 -13.54 -17.78
C THR A 211 11.67 -12.14 -17.89
N ASP A 212 12.82 -12.03 -18.57
CA ASP A 212 13.45 -10.72 -18.81
C ASP A 212 12.54 -9.77 -19.59
N GLN A 213 11.73 -10.32 -20.50
CA GLN A 213 10.74 -9.56 -21.25
C GLN A 213 9.65 -8.98 -20.34
N GLN A 214 9.08 -9.77 -19.44
CA GLN A 214 8.05 -9.31 -18.51
C GLN A 214 8.60 -8.24 -17.56
N TRP A 215 9.79 -8.48 -17.02
CA TRP A 215 10.45 -7.55 -16.12
C TRP A 215 10.78 -6.22 -16.81
N THR A 216 11.36 -6.30 -18.01
CA THR A 216 11.68 -5.11 -18.82
C THR A 216 10.42 -4.34 -19.17
N ALA A 217 9.35 -5.02 -19.57
CA ALA A 217 8.06 -4.38 -19.86
C ALA A 217 7.47 -3.67 -18.62
N GLN A 218 7.51 -4.31 -17.45
CA GLN A 218 7.05 -3.71 -16.19
C GLN A 218 7.84 -2.46 -15.83
N LEU A 219 9.19 -2.52 -15.88
CA LEU A 219 10.02 -1.36 -15.60
C LEU A 219 9.86 -0.26 -16.64
N ASN A 220 9.64 -0.62 -17.91
CA ASN A 220 9.38 0.34 -18.98
C ASN A 220 8.06 1.09 -18.77
N GLN A 221 6.98 0.42 -18.36
CA GLN A 221 5.74 1.11 -17.99
C GLN A 221 5.97 2.12 -16.86
N VAL A 222 6.72 1.72 -15.83
CA VAL A 222 7.11 2.62 -14.73
C VAL A 222 7.92 3.81 -15.23
N ARG A 223 8.92 3.57 -16.09
CA ARG A 223 9.76 4.63 -16.69
C ARG A 223 8.91 5.59 -17.52
N GLY A 224 8.06 5.06 -18.39
CA GLY A 224 7.13 5.84 -19.20
C GLY A 224 6.24 6.74 -18.35
N TYR A 225 5.67 6.16 -17.30
CA TYR A 225 4.87 6.87 -16.32
C TYR A 225 5.63 8.00 -15.61
N CYS A 226 6.88 7.76 -15.19
CA CYS A 226 7.69 8.75 -14.49
C CYS A 226 8.14 9.89 -15.41
N HIS A 227 8.56 9.58 -16.64
CA HIS A 227 8.93 10.57 -17.65
C HIS A 227 7.76 11.47 -18.04
N ARG A 228 6.53 10.94 -18.05
CA ARG A 228 5.31 11.73 -18.24
C ARG A 228 5.14 12.83 -17.18
N ALA A 229 5.41 12.53 -15.90
CA ALA A 229 5.33 13.52 -14.83
C ALA A 229 6.40 14.61 -14.97
N LEU A 230 7.62 14.23 -15.34
CA LEU A 230 8.72 15.16 -15.64
C LEU A 230 8.39 16.09 -16.82
N GLY A 231 7.84 15.50 -17.89
CA GLY A 231 7.40 16.23 -19.08
C GLY A 231 6.30 17.24 -18.76
N GLU A 232 5.32 16.86 -17.93
CA GLU A 232 4.23 17.76 -17.56
C GLU A 232 4.72 18.97 -16.76
N GLN A 233 5.62 18.77 -15.80
CA GLN A 233 6.21 19.89 -15.06
C GLN A 233 6.95 20.84 -16.00
N ALA A 234 7.75 20.31 -16.94
CA ALA A 234 8.47 21.12 -17.92
C ALA A 234 7.52 21.86 -18.87
N TYR A 235 6.43 21.22 -19.30
CA TYR A 235 5.42 21.79 -20.18
C TYR A 235 4.71 22.99 -19.52
N VAL A 236 4.26 22.82 -18.28
CA VAL A 236 3.65 23.90 -17.48
C VAL A 236 4.66 25.02 -17.21
N GLY A 237 5.93 24.66 -16.96
CA GLY A 237 7.05 25.60 -16.84
C GLY A 237 7.50 26.25 -18.16
N LYS A 238 6.80 26.00 -19.27
CA LYS A 238 7.08 26.50 -20.63
C LYS A 238 8.47 26.12 -21.18
N ASN A 239 9.15 25.15 -20.57
CA ASN A 239 10.39 24.61 -21.09
C ASN A 239 10.10 23.51 -22.13
N MET A 240 9.68 23.94 -23.32
CA MET A 240 9.22 23.05 -24.40
C MET A 240 10.30 22.06 -24.88
N ARG A 241 11.58 22.44 -24.79
CA ARG A 241 12.69 21.54 -25.12
C ARG A 241 12.76 20.36 -24.15
N THR A 242 12.72 20.63 -22.85
CA THR A 242 12.71 19.57 -21.83
C THR A 242 11.40 18.79 -21.88
N ALA A 243 10.25 19.46 -22.00
CA ALA A 243 8.96 18.79 -22.10
C ALA A 243 8.93 17.78 -23.25
N ARG A 244 9.38 18.19 -24.45
CA ARG A 244 9.48 17.29 -25.60
C ARG A 244 10.33 16.08 -25.31
N LYS A 245 11.55 16.29 -24.80
CA LYS A 245 12.49 15.21 -24.47
C LYS A 245 11.87 14.19 -23.50
N GLU A 246 11.23 14.67 -22.44
CA GLU A 246 10.64 13.80 -21.44
C GLU A 246 9.40 13.06 -21.95
N PHE A 247 8.53 13.71 -22.76
CA PHE A 247 7.40 13.00 -23.35
C PHE A 247 7.82 12.02 -24.47
N GLU A 248 8.87 12.32 -25.23
CA GLU A 248 9.48 11.37 -26.16
C GLU A 248 10.02 10.13 -25.41
N ALA A 249 10.73 10.34 -24.30
CA ALA A 249 11.17 9.24 -23.43
C ALA A 249 9.99 8.47 -22.85
N ALA A 250 8.92 9.16 -22.45
CA ALA A 250 7.70 8.53 -21.96
C ALA A 250 7.09 7.59 -22.99
N ALA A 251 6.91 8.06 -24.23
CA ALA A 251 6.37 7.28 -25.34
C ALA A 251 7.32 6.19 -25.85
N GLN A 252 8.64 6.35 -25.66
CA GLN A 252 9.62 5.33 -26.01
C GLN A 252 9.58 4.14 -25.04
N HIS A 253 9.51 4.41 -23.74
CA HIS A 253 9.42 3.36 -22.72
C HIS A 253 8.03 2.75 -22.69
N ASP A 254 6.98 3.57 -22.81
CA ASP A 254 5.59 3.15 -22.77
C ASP A 254 4.86 3.67 -24.02
N PRO A 255 4.91 2.93 -25.14
CA PRO A 255 4.22 3.33 -26.37
C PRO A 255 2.71 3.49 -26.21
N THR A 256 2.10 2.89 -25.17
CA THR A 256 0.66 2.97 -24.91
C THR A 256 0.27 4.14 -24.01
N ASN A 257 1.22 5.03 -23.68
CA ASN A 257 0.96 6.24 -22.91
C ASN A 257 0.22 7.31 -23.74
N ASP A 258 -1.11 7.25 -23.74
CA ASP A 258 -1.97 8.15 -24.49
C ASP A 258 -1.73 9.64 -24.16
N PHE A 259 -1.50 9.94 -22.89
CA PHE A 259 -1.24 11.29 -22.42
C PHE A 259 0.09 11.86 -22.95
N ALA A 260 1.15 11.05 -23.03
CA ALA A 260 2.42 11.47 -23.62
C ALA A 260 2.24 11.84 -25.10
N HIS A 261 1.54 11.01 -25.87
CA HIS A 261 1.23 11.32 -27.27
C HIS A 261 0.35 12.56 -27.42
N TYR A 262 -0.63 12.75 -26.54
CA TYR A 262 -1.47 13.94 -26.52
C TYR A 262 -0.63 15.22 -26.28
N ARG A 263 0.29 15.20 -25.32
CA ARG A 263 1.19 16.33 -25.04
C ARG A 263 2.20 16.57 -26.17
N LEU A 264 2.74 15.52 -26.78
CA LEU A 264 3.58 15.64 -27.97
C LEU A 264 2.84 16.31 -29.14
N GLY A 265 1.54 16.04 -29.30
CA GLY A 265 0.69 16.71 -30.27
C GLY A 265 0.72 18.24 -30.14
N PHE A 266 0.49 18.76 -28.93
CA PHE A 266 0.59 20.21 -28.67
C PHE A 266 2.00 20.76 -28.84
N ILE A 267 3.01 20.03 -28.36
CA ILE A 267 4.41 20.45 -28.46
C ILE A 267 4.83 20.57 -29.94
N TYR A 268 4.45 19.61 -30.78
CA TYR A 268 4.74 19.69 -32.21
C TYR A 268 3.91 20.76 -32.91
N TRP A 269 2.65 20.94 -32.51
CA TRP A 269 1.79 21.97 -33.10
C TRP A 269 2.35 23.37 -32.84
N THR A 270 2.71 23.67 -31.60
CA THR A 270 3.33 24.96 -31.23
C THR A 270 4.69 25.18 -31.88
N ALA A 271 5.39 24.12 -32.26
CA ALA A 271 6.63 24.16 -33.03
C ALA A 271 6.42 24.25 -34.56
N GLY A 272 5.18 24.37 -35.04
CA GLY A 272 4.86 24.42 -36.47
C GLY A 272 5.00 23.07 -37.20
N ARG A 273 5.24 21.97 -36.48
CA ARG A 273 5.42 20.62 -37.02
C ARG A 273 4.07 19.91 -37.15
N ILE A 274 3.25 20.40 -38.07
CA ILE A 274 1.83 20.03 -38.22
C ILE A 274 1.64 18.51 -38.42
N ASP A 275 2.41 17.87 -39.29
CA ASP A 275 2.26 16.44 -39.56
C ASP A 275 2.58 15.58 -38.32
N GLN A 276 3.64 15.94 -37.59
CA GLN A 276 4.00 15.27 -36.34
C GLN A 276 2.93 15.48 -35.27
N ALA A 277 2.35 16.68 -35.19
CA ALA A 277 1.28 16.99 -34.25
C ALA A 277 0.03 16.15 -34.53
N ASN A 278 -0.43 16.12 -35.78
CA ASN A 278 -1.57 15.31 -36.20
C ASN A 278 -1.32 13.83 -35.90
N LEU A 279 -0.15 13.30 -36.23
CA LEU A 279 0.20 11.90 -35.94
C LEU A 279 0.21 11.61 -34.43
N SER A 280 0.79 12.49 -33.62
CA SER A 280 0.79 12.35 -32.15
C SER A 280 -0.62 12.37 -31.57
N PHE A 281 -1.51 13.28 -32.02
CA PHE A 281 -2.90 13.23 -31.60
C PHE A 281 -3.60 11.94 -32.05
N ALA A 282 -3.37 11.48 -33.28
CA ALA A 282 -3.92 10.22 -33.76
C ALA A 282 -3.47 9.00 -32.93
N LYS A 283 -2.21 8.97 -32.48
CA LYS A 283 -1.70 7.96 -31.54
C LYS A 283 -2.48 7.95 -30.22
N ALA A 284 -2.69 9.13 -29.61
CA ALA A 284 -3.50 9.24 -28.40
C ALA A 284 -4.96 8.79 -28.63
N VAL A 285 -5.53 9.07 -29.81
CA VAL A 285 -6.89 8.62 -30.17
C VAL A 285 -6.99 7.10 -30.22
N VAL A 286 -6.06 6.41 -30.88
CA VAL A 286 -6.13 4.95 -31.07
C VAL A 286 -5.89 4.16 -29.79
N LEU A 287 -5.08 4.71 -28.88
CA LEU A 287 -4.81 4.12 -27.57
C LEU A 287 -6.03 4.12 -26.63
N ASN A 288 -7.04 4.95 -26.93
CA ASN A 288 -8.32 4.97 -26.23
C ASN A 288 -8.21 5.16 -24.70
N GLY A 289 -7.17 5.88 -24.25
CA GLY A 289 -6.98 6.25 -22.85
C GLY A 289 -7.76 7.52 -22.45
N PRO A 290 -7.56 8.03 -21.22
CA PRO A 290 -8.28 9.20 -20.70
C PRO A 290 -8.18 10.46 -21.57
N SER A 291 -7.09 10.61 -22.32
CA SER A 291 -6.83 11.76 -23.20
C SER A 291 -7.38 11.57 -24.63
N SER A 292 -7.90 10.38 -24.97
CA SER A 292 -8.31 10.04 -26.35
C SER A 292 -9.41 10.94 -26.89
N LYS A 293 -10.39 11.31 -26.04
CA LYS A 293 -11.47 12.22 -26.45
C LYS A 293 -10.93 13.59 -26.81
N ASP A 294 -10.17 14.21 -25.90
CA ASP A 294 -9.59 15.53 -26.12
C ASP A 294 -8.63 15.52 -27.32
N ALA A 295 -7.82 14.46 -27.45
CA ALA A 295 -6.94 14.28 -28.60
C ALA A 295 -7.71 14.18 -29.93
N ARG A 296 -8.90 13.57 -29.94
CA ARG A 296 -9.76 13.50 -31.14
C ARG A 296 -10.26 14.88 -31.54
N ASP A 297 -10.66 15.69 -30.57
CA ASP A 297 -11.12 17.05 -30.82
C ASP A 297 -9.98 17.91 -31.37
N GLN A 298 -8.79 17.83 -30.75
CA GLN A 298 -7.59 18.52 -31.22
C GLN A 298 -7.17 18.05 -32.62
N LEU A 299 -7.20 16.75 -32.89
CA LEU A 299 -6.90 16.20 -34.21
C LEU A 299 -7.87 16.74 -35.26
N ASN A 300 -9.18 16.68 -35.01
CA ASN A 300 -10.18 17.17 -35.94
C ASN A 300 -10.02 18.66 -36.23
N GLN A 301 -9.79 19.46 -35.19
CA GLN A 301 -9.61 20.90 -35.32
C GLN A 301 -8.34 21.24 -36.11
N LEU A 302 -7.20 20.67 -35.70
CA LEU A 302 -5.91 20.93 -36.34
C LEU A 302 -5.93 20.47 -37.79
N TYR A 303 -6.42 19.26 -38.06
CA TYR A 303 -6.49 18.70 -39.41
C TYR A 303 -7.41 19.54 -40.31
N ARG A 304 -8.60 19.96 -39.86
CA ARG A 304 -9.46 20.87 -40.63
C ARG A 304 -8.79 22.20 -40.94
N SER A 305 -8.15 22.81 -39.93
CA SER A 305 -7.50 24.12 -40.10
C SER A 305 -6.33 24.09 -41.09
N THR A 306 -5.68 22.93 -41.25
CA THR A 306 -4.47 22.78 -42.06
C THR A 306 -4.72 22.13 -43.42
N HIS A 307 -5.80 21.34 -43.56
CA HIS A 307 -6.14 20.59 -44.78
C HIS A 307 -7.50 20.95 -45.39
N GLY A 308 -8.30 21.79 -44.72
CA GLY A 308 -9.64 22.22 -45.16
C GLY A 308 -10.76 21.19 -44.99
N ASN A 309 -10.46 19.95 -44.60
CA ASN A 309 -11.45 18.88 -44.35
C ASN A 309 -10.90 17.85 -43.32
N THR A 310 -11.58 16.71 -43.11
CA THR A 310 -11.14 15.61 -42.22
C THR A 310 -10.94 14.28 -42.94
N SER A 311 -10.97 14.26 -44.27
CA SER A 311 -11.06 13.03 -45.06
C SER A 311 -9.82 12.13 -44.96
N GLY A 312 -8.66 12.70 -44.61
CA GLY A 312 -7.42 11.93 -44.44
C GLY A 312 -7.18 11.39 -43.02
N ILE A 313 -8.04 11.73 -42.04
CA ILE A 313 -7.91 11.24 -40.66
C ILE A 313 -7.95 9.70 -40.58
N PRO A 314 -8.82 8.97 -41.31
CA PRO A 314 -8.82 7.49 -41.26
C PRO A 314 -7.48 6.86 -41.63
N MET A 315 -6.77 7.40 -42.63
CA MET A 315 -5.44 6.92 -43.02
C MET A 315 -4.40 7.20 -41.94
N LEU A 316 -4.47 8.38 -41.32
CA LEU A 316 -3.60 8.75 -40.21
C LEU A 316 -3.82 7.88 -38.97
N ILE A 317 -5.08 7.54 -38.68
CA ILE A 317 -5.46 6.60 -37.61
C ILE A 317 -4.89 5.21 -37.89
N GLN A 318 -4.96 4.71 -39.13
CA GLN A 318 -4.37 3.43 -39.50
C GLN A 318 -2.85 3.42 -39.29
N ARG A 319 -2.15 4.48 -39.71
CA ARG A 319 -0.72 4.66 -39.45
C ARG A 319 -0.41 4.69 -37.95
N ALA A 320 -1.23 5.43 -37.18
CA ALA A 320 -1.04 5.53 -35.74
C ALA A 320 -1.12 4.18 -35.04
N ARG A 321 -2.09 3.31 -35.42
CA ARG A 321 -2.21 1.93 -34.89
C ARG A 321 -0.94 1.12 -35.10
N GLN A 322 -0.39 1.15 -36.32
CA GLN A 322 0.86 0.46 -36.65
C GLN A 322 2.03 0.96 -35.81
N GLU A 323 2.16 2.27 -35.64
CA GLU A 323 3.27 2.86 -34.87
C GLU A 323 3.17 2.64 -33.35
N VAL A 324 1.98 2.33 -32.81
CA VAL A 324 1.81 1.96 -31.38
C VAL A 324 1.66 0.44 -31.16
N GLY A 325 1.77 -0.37 -32.22
CA GLY A 325 1.71 -1.83 -32.14
C GLY A 325 0.31 -2.40 -31.87
N MET A 326 -0.75 -1.77 -32.40
CA MET A 326 -2.15 -2.20 -32.28
C MET A 326 -2.76 -2.73 -33.57
#